data_AF-A0A542SIP5-F1
#
_entry.id   AF-A0A542SIP5-F1
#
_cell.length_a   1.000
_cell.length_b   1.000
_cell.length_c   1.000
_cell.angle_alpha   90.00
_cell.angle_beta   90.00
_cell.angle_gamma   90.00
#
_symmetry.space_group_name_H-M   'P 1'
#
loop_
_entity.id
_entity.type
_entity.pdbx_description
1 polymer ?
#
loop_
_entity_poly.entity_id
_entity_poly.type
_entity_poly.pdbx_seq_one_letter_code
_entity_poly.pdbx_strand_id
1 'polypeptide(L)'
;MKKDSPRNFLVFDEIRVNKSFFNKGYDKRESELGKIDNPLGEVTTMYAVEPNLFQAVSECAHRFQEEIEQLAQRHALTIEGGLPALELQVHPQFQALLEYNLWGEAGLVVIHGKLHKRDHVWTDSFSVMMKFSLTHDPSIDMEGKKQRIEEFLYGEAEYFWNIPPAGHVGHSELTLRFTYRPGSNRLAEYVRSVLGIVTGKMMAA
;
A
#
# COMPACT_ATOMS: atom_id res chain seq x y z
N MET A 1 13.03 -11.38 -51.14
CA MET A 1 12.05 -12.30 -50.51
C MET A 1 12.78 -13.39 -49.74
N LYS A 2 12.87 -13.25 -48.41
CA LYS A 2 12.92 -14.38 -47.46
C LYS A 2 12.11 -13.96 -46.24
N LYS A 3 11.21 -14.86 -45.85
CA LYS A 3 10.03 -14.64 -45.03
C LYS A 3 10.36 -14.22 -43.59
N ASP A 4 9.57 -13.26 -43.10
CA ASP A 4 9.37 -13.01 -41.69
C ASP A 4 8.86 -14.28 -40.99
N SER A 5 9.55 -14.69 -39.92
CA SER A 5 8.96 -15.54 -38.87
C SER A 5 8.36 -14.63 -37.82
N PRO A 6 7.07 -14.78 -37.46
CA PRO A 6 6.50 -14.04 -36.33
C PRO A 6 7.13 -14.57 -35.04
N ARG A 7 7.77 -13.68 -34.27
CA ARG A 7 8.10 -13.95 -32.88
C ARG A 7 6.78 -14.04 -32.13
N ASN A 8 6.40 -15.25 -31.72
CA ASN A 8 5.31 -15.46 -30.78
C ASN A 8 5.67 -14.76 -29.47
N PHE A 9 5.09 -13.59 -29.24
CA PHE A 9 5.02 -12.99 -27.91
C PHE A 9 4.01 -13.81 -27.12
N LEU A 10 4.50 -14.64 -26.20
CA LEU A 10 3.65 -15.24 -25.19
C LEU A 10 3.08 -14.10 -24.35
N VAL A 11 1.76 -13.97 -24.35
CA VAL A 11 1.02 -13.13 -23.42
C VAL A 11 1.18 -13.81 -22.05
N PHE A 12 1.88 -13.15 -21.13
CA PHE A 12 2.12 -13.69 -19.79
C PHE A 12 1.02 -13.18 -18.86
N ASP A 13 0.22 -14.11 -18.32
CA ASP A 13 -0.83 -13.83 -17.34
C ASP A 13 -0.23 -13.45 -15.97
N GLU A 14 -0.85 -12.47 -15.31
CA GLU A 14 -0.56 -12.00 -13.96
C GLU A 14 -0.91 -13.10 -12.93
N ILE A 15 0.06 -13.58 -12.15
CA ILE A 15 -0.20 -14.55 -11.06
C ILE A 15 -0.54 -13.77 -9.78
N ARG A 16 -1.79 -13.89 -9.33
CA ARG A 16 -2.27 -13.33 -8.06
C ARG A 16 -2.37 -14.42 -7.00
N VAL A 17 -1.67 -14.26 -5.87
CA VAL A 17 -1.83 -15.14 -4.69
C VAL A 17 -2.85 -14.50 -3.74
N ASN A 18 -3.92 -15.24 -3.43
CA ASN A 18 -5.08 -14.75 -2.68
C ASN A 18 -4.79 -14.50 -1.19
N LYS A 19 -5.42 -13.47 -0.61
CA LYS A 19 -5.35 -13.02 0.80
C LYS A 19 -5.50 -14.16 1.83
N SER A 20 -6.27 -15.20 1.51
CA SER A 20 -6.48 -16.35 2.41
C SER A 20 -5.22 -17.19 2.70
N PHE A 21 -4.22 -17.15 1.83
CA PHE A 21 -2.98 -17.93 1.97
C PHE A 21 -2.11 -17.44 3.14
N PHE A 22 -2.17 -16.16 3.46
CA PHE A 22 -1.35 -15.54 4.52
C PHE A 22 -1.89 -15.73 5.92
N ASN A 23 -3.20 -15.96 6.08
CA ASN A 23 -3.83 -16.13 7.38
C ASN A 23 -3.50 -17.46 8.07
N LYS A 24 -2.88 -18.42 7.37
CA LYS A 24 -2.59 -19.75 7.94
C LYS A 24 -1.21 -19.90 8.56
N GLY A 25 -0.31 -18.92 8.38
CA GLY A 25 1.10 -19.10 8.73
C GLY A 25 1.78 -20.10 7.78
N TYR A 26 2.95 -19.76 7.27
CA TYR A 26 3.71 -20.65 6.40
C TYR A 26 4.36 -21.75 7.25
N ASP A 27 3.85 -22.99 7.19
CA ASP A 27 4.55 -24.14 7.76
C ASP A 27 5.75 -24.45 6.87
N LYS A 28 6.97 -24.41 7.44
CA LYS A 28 8.23 -24.66 6.72
C LYS A 28 8.30 -26.03 6.02
N ARG A 29 7.35 -26.94 6.30
CA ARG A 29 7.26 -28.26 5.69
C ARG A 29 6.34 -28.32 4.46
N GLU A 30 5.57 -27.27 4.18
CA GLU A 30 4.65 -27.22 3.04
C GLU A 30 5.12 -26.18 2.03
N SER A 31 5.87 -26.63 1.02
CA SER A 31 5.97 -25.87 -0.23
C SER A 31 4.62 -25.98 -0.95
N GLU A 32 3.64 -25.15 -0.60
CA GLU A 32 2.36 -25.16 -1.31
C GLU A 32 2.52 -24.50 -2.68
N LEU A 33 2.39 -25.34 -3.70
CA LEU A 33 2.43 -24.99 -5.11
C LEU A 33 1.12 -24.27 -5.47
N GLY A 34 1.19 -22.99 -5.83
CA GLY A 34 0.04 -22.27 -6.39
C GLY A 34 -0.40 -22.95 -7.69
N LYS A 35 -1.64 -23.44 -7.75
CA LYS A 35 -2.24 -23.99 -8.97
C LYS A 35 -2.91 -22.86 -9.76
N ILE A 36 -2.61 -22.82 -11.06
CA ILE A 36 -3.30 -21.96 -12.03
C ILE A 36 -4.33 -22.85 -12.75
N ASP A 37 -5.61 -22.51 -12.63
CA ASP A 37 -6.64 -23.08 -13.50
C ASP A 37 -6.61 -22.35 -14.84
N ASN A 38 -6.06 -23.02 -15.87
CA ASN A 38 -6.01 -22.51 -17.23
C ASN A 38 -7.11 -23.19 -18.08
N PRO A 39 -7.99 -22.47 -18.80
CA PRO A 39 -9.09 -23.09 -19.57
C PRO A 39 -8.63 -23.82 -20.83
N LEU A 40 -7.35 -23.66 -21.21
CA LEU A 40 -6.74 -24.28 -22.37
C LEU A 40 -5.53 -25.06 -21.87
N GLY A 41 -5.72 -26.36 -21.70
CA GLY A 41 -4.72 -27.25 -21.09
C GLY A 41 -3.40 -27.26 -21.86
N GLU A 42 -2.44 -26.46 -21.42
CA GLU A 42 -1.01 -26.61 -21.72
C GLU A 42 -0.15 -25.93 -20.64
N VAL A 43 0.86 -26.68 -20.20
CA VAL A 43 1.98 -26.42 -19.26
C VAL A 43 1.79 -25.31 -18.22
N THR A 44 1.43 -25.72 -17.00
CA THR A 44 1.51 -24.91 -15.78
C THR A 44 2.97 -24.67 -15.41
N THR A 45 3.53 -23.50 -15.77
CA THR A 45 4.84 -23.10 -15.24
C THR A 45 4.66 -22.75 -13.76
N MET A 46 5.00 -23.70 -12.88
CA MET A 46 5.02 -23.47 -11.44
C MET A 46 6.17 -22.54 -11.07
N TYR A 47 5.85 -21.30 -10.67
CA TYR A 47 6.84 -20.41 -10.09
C TYR A 47 7.03 -20.76 -8.62
N ALA A 48 8.17 -21.35 -8.29
CA ALA A 48 8.58 -21.55 -6.91
C ALA A 48 9.05 -20.21 -6.33
N VAL A 49 8.27 -19.62 -5.42
CA VAL A 49 8.75 -18.52 -4.57
C VAL A 49 9.74 -19.14 -3.58
N GLU A 50 10.97 -18.61 -3.51
CA GLU A 50 11.97 -19.07 -2.54
C GLU A 50 11.37 -18.97 -1.12
N PRO A 51 11.38 -20.04 -0.30
CA PRO A 51 10.74 -20.02 1.02
C PRO A 51 11.22 -18.89 1.93
N ASN A 52 12.52 -18.58 1.86
CA ASN A 52 13.14 -17.47 2.61
C ASN A 52 12.62 -16.10 2.14
N LEU A 53 12.31 -15.97 0.85
CA LEU A 53 11.74 -14.75 0.26
C LEU A 53 10.31 -14.54 0.76
N PHE A 54 9.50 -15.60 0.74
CA PHE A 54 8.13 -15.53 1.23
C PHE A 54 8.08 -15.16 2.72
N GLN A 55 8.93 -15.78 3.54
CA GLN A 55 9.00 -15.51 4.97
C GLN A 55 9.35 -14.03 5.24
N ALA A 56 10.37 -13.48 4.56
CA ALA A 56 10.78 -12.08 4.74
C ALA A 56 9.67 -11.08 4.35
N VAL A 57 8.94 -11.36 3.27
CA VAL A 57 7.78 -10.54 2.86
C VAL A 57 6.69 -10.58 3.92
N SER A 58 6.37 -11.78 4.41
CA SER A 58 5.34 -11.98 5.42
C SER A 58 5.69 -11.24 6.72
N GLU A 59 6.93 -11.34 7.19
CA GLU A 59 7.42 -10.62 8.38
C GLU A 59 7.38 -9.10 8.20
N CYS A 60 7.73 -8.60 7.01
CA CYS A 60 7.61 -7.16 6.70
C CYS A 60 6.15 -6.70 6.67
N ALA A 61 5.27 -7.49 6.05
CA ALA A 61 3.83 -7.23 5.97
C ALA A 61 3.18 -7.22 7.36
N HIS A 62 3.54 -8.17 8.24
CA HIS A 62 3.05 -8.22 9.62
C HIS A 62 3.47 -7.00 10.43
N ARG A 63 4.75 -6.61 10.40
CA ARG A 63 5.22 -5.40 11.08
C ARG A 63 4.51 -4.15 10.59
N PHE A 64 4.30 -4.04 9.28
CA PHE A 64 3.56 -2.93 8.71
C PHE A 64 2.09 -2.95 9.16
N GLN A 65 1.44 -4.11 9.18
CA GLN A 65 0.08 -4.27 9.68
C GLN A 65 -0.04 -3.85 11.15
N GLU A 66 0.89 -4.26 12.02
CA GLU A 66 0.90 -3.85 13.43
C GLU A 66 0.96 -2.32 13.57
N GLU A 67 1.75 -1.64 12.73
CA GLU A 67 1.78 -0.18 12.70
C GLU A 67 0.45 0.43 12.23
N ILE A 68 -0.23 -0.19 11.25
CA ILE A 68 -1.57 0.22 10.80
C ILE A 68 -2.61 0.04 11.92
N GLU A 69 -2.58 -1.06 12.65
CA GLU A 69 -3.47 -1.33 13.78
C GLU A 69 -3.26 -0.30 14.91
N GLN A 70 -2.00 -0.02 15.25
CA GLN A 70 -1.66 1.00 16.24
C GLN A 70 -2.10 2.40 15.80
N LEU A 71 -1.88 2.73 14.53
CA LEU A 71 -2.33 3.98 13.92
C LEU A 71 -3.85 4.13 14.01
N ALA A 72 -4.59 3.08 13.64
CA ALA A 72 -6.03 3.06 13.68
C ALA A 72 -6.56 3.25 15.11
N GLN A 73 -6.00 2.55 16.08
CA GLN A 73 -6.36 2.69 17.49
C GLN A 73 -6.10 4.11 18.01
N ARG A 74 -4.92 4.69 17.72
CA ARG A 74 -4.53 6.02 18.22
C ARG A 74 -5.39 7.14 17.65
N HIS A 75 -5.82 7.02 16.41
CA HIS A 75 -6.59 8.05 15.70
C HIS A 75 -8.09 7.75 15.61
N ALA A 76 -8.58 6.75 16.36
CA ALA A 76 -9.96 6.30 16.32
C ALA A 76 -10.45 6.02 14.88
N LEU A 77 -9.58 5.43 14.06
CA LEU A 77 -9.89 5.02 12.70
C LEU A 77 -10.38 3.57 12.69
N THR A 78 -11.33 3.27 11.81
CA THR A 78 -11.84 1.92 11.55
C THR A 78 -11.14 1.37 10.32
N ILE A 79 -10.48 0.22 10.45
CA ILE A 79 -9.89 -0.49 9.32
C ILE A 79 -11.02 -1.17 8.53
N GLU A 80 -11.13 -0.87 7.24
CA GLU A 80 -12.05 -1.54 6.33
C GLU A 80 -11.37 -2.73 5.64
N GLY A 81 -12.09 -3.86 5.59
CA GLY A 81 -11.60 -5.11 5.01
C GLY A 81 -10.94 -6.04 6.05
N GLY A 82 -10.66 -7.28 5.63
CA GLY A 82 -9.94 -8.25 6.44
C GLY A 82 -8.42 -8.04 6.35
N LEU A 83 -7.75 -8.19 7.48
CA LEU A 83 -6.28 -8.26 7.57
C LEU A 83 -5.79 -9.71 7.33
N PRO A 84 -4.57 -9.93 6.80
CA PRO A 84 -3.69 -8.94 6.18
C PRO A 84 -4.20 -8.54 4.80
N ALA A 85 -3.98 -7.28 4.44
CA ALA A 85 -4.31 -6.78 3.11
C ALA A 85 -3.08 -6.82 2.20
N LEU A 86 -2.65 -8.05 1.87
CA LEU A 86 -1.46 -8.34 1.07
C LEU A 86 -1.86 -9.05 -0.23
N GLU A 87 -1.32 -8.56 -1.34
CA GLU A 87 -1.38 -9.20 -2.66
C GLU A 87 0.06 -9.44 -3.16
N LEU A 88 0.38 -10.68 -3.52
CA LEU A 88 1.66 -11.00 -4.18
C LEU A 88 1.48 -11.07 -5.69
N GLN A 89 2.37 -10.37 -6.39
CA GLN A 89 2.57 -10.46 -7.83
C GLN A 89 3.94 -11.11 -8.09
N VAL A 90 3.96 -12.27 -8.76
CA VAL A 90 5.18 -13.08 -8.92
C VAL A 90 5.85 -12.86 -10.29
N HIS A 91 5.13 -12.33 -11.28
CA HIS A 91 5.61 -12.12 -12.65
C HIS A 91 5.13 -10.78 -13.22
N PRO A 92 5.94 -10.02 -13.98
CA PRO A 92 7.34 -10.26 -14.39
C PRO A 92 8.38 -9.86 -13.33
N GLN A 93 7.95 -9.26 -12.21
CA GLN A 93 8.80 -8.88 -11.08
C GLN A 93 8.13 -9.31 -9.80
N PHE A 94 8.89 -9.92 -8.88
CA PHE A 94 8.36 -10.27 -7.56
C PHE A 94 8.07 -8.98 -6.78
N GLN A 95 6.79 -8.75 -6.52
CA GLN A 95 6.26 -7.57 -5.84
C GLN A 95 5.19 -8.00 -4.83
N ALA A 96 5.22 -7.36 -3.67
CA ALA A 96 4.16 -7.44 -2.68
C ALA A 96 3.48 -6.07 -2.55
N LEU A 97 2.16 -6.08 -2.68
CA LEU A 97 1.29 -4.93 -2.54
C LEU A 97 0.54 -5.03 -1.22
N LEU A 98 0.63 -3.97 -0.42
CA LEU A 98 -0.11 -3.80 0.82
C LEU A 98 -1.13 -2.69 0.62
N GLU A 99 -2.39 -2.88 1.01
CA GLU A 99 -3.43 -1.84 0.87
C GLU A 99 -4.35 -1.79 2.09
N TYR A 100 -4.38 -0.66 2.79
CA TYR A 100 -5.22 -0.47 3.98
C TYR A 100 -6.11 0.75 3.82
N ASN A 101 -7.39 0.59 4.12
CA ASN A 101 -8.39 1.66 4.11
C ASN A 101 -8.80 1.96 5.55
N LEU A 102 -8.57 3.19 6.01
CA LEU A 102 -8.79 3.64 7.39
C LEU A 102 -9.83 4.76 7.43
N TRP A 103 -11.03 4.46 7.92
CA TRP A 103 -12.12 5.41 8.03
C TRP A 103 -12.13 6.14 9.37
N GLY A 104 -12.28 7.46 9.35
CA GLY A 104 -12.45 8.27 10.55
C GLY A 104 -13.48 9.37 10.35
N GLU A 105 -13.73 10.13 11.41
CA GLU A 105 -14.64 11.29 11.39
C GLU A 105 -14.26 12.32 10.31
N ALA A 106 -12.95 12.52 10.09
CA ALA A 106 -12.42 13.49 9.14
C ALA A 106 -12.39 12.97 7.69
N GLY A 107 -12.74 11.71 7.45
CA GLY A 107 -12.71 11.09 6.12
C GLY A 107 -11.91 9.78 6.08
N LEU A 108 -11.31 9.49 4.93
CA LEU A 108 -10.64 8.22 4.64
C LEU A 108 -9.13 8.43 4.47
N VAL A 109 -8.33 7.53 5.05
CA VAL A 109 -6.90 7.40 4.78
C VAL A 109 -6.63 6.05 4.12
N VAL A 110 -6.15 6.07 2.88
CA VAL A 110 -5.74 4.89 2.13
C VAL A 110 -4.22 4.79 2.16
N ILE A 111 -3.68 3.64 2.53
CA ILE A 111 -2.23 3.42 2.64
C ILE A 111 -1.84 2.24 1.75
N HIS A 112 -1.01 2.52 0.74
CA HIS A 112 -0.48 1.54 -0.19
C HIS A 112 1.02 1.35 0.02
N GLY A 113 1.45 0.13 0.36
CA GLY A 113 2.86 -0.26 0.39
C GLY A 113 3.23 -1.08 -0.84
N LYS A 114 4.35 -0.75 -1.48
CA LYS A 114 4.90 -1.53 -2.60
C LYS A 114 6.31 -2.02 -2.27
N LEU A 115 6.38 -3.29 -1.88
CA LEU A 115 7.64 -3.98 -1.60
C LEU A 115 8.09 -4.65 -2.91
N HIS A 116 9.32 -4.37 -3.32
CA HIS A 116 9.86 -4.87 -4.59
C HIS A 116 11.26 -5.46 -4.35
N LYS A 117 11.57 -6.55 -5.05
CA LYS A 117 12.92 -7.14 -5.06
C LYS A 117 13.76 -6.40 -6.11
N ARG A 118 14.83 -5.70 -5.72
CA ARG A 118 15.91 -5.30 -6.64
C ARG A 118 17.08 -6.25 -6.46
N ASP A 119 17.64 -6.74 -7.56
CA ASP A 119 18.94 -7.43 -7.62
C ASP A 119 19.12 -8.56 -6.58
N HIS A 120 18.05 -9.30 -6.29
CA HIS A 120 18.03 -10.37 -5.29
C HIS A 120 18.30 -9.96 -3.82
N VAL A 121 18.35 -8.67 -3.51
CA VAL A 121 18.56 -8.14 -2.16
C VAL A 121 17.30 -7.42 -1.68
N TRP A 122 16.84 -7.76 -0.47
CA TRP A 122 15.79 -7.01 0.20
C TRP A 122 16.35 -5.72 0.77
N THR A 123 15.73 -4.60 0.41
CA THR A 123 15.93 -3.35 1.13
C THR A 123 14.99 -3.30 2.32
N ASP A 124 15.48 -2.89 3.48
CA ASP A 124 14.66 -2.64 4.68
C ASP A 124 13.69 -1.47 4.51
N SER A 125 13.67 -0.85 3.33
CA SER A 125 12.75 0.21 2.98
C SER A 125 12.00 -0.08 1.69
N PHE A 126 10.77 0.41 1.60
CA PHE A 126 9.91 0.25 0.44
C PHE A 126 9.11 1.53 0.17
N SER A 127 8.51 1.63 -1.02
CA SER A 127 7.72 2.81 -1.37
C SER A 127 6.35 2.71 -0.73
N VAL A 128 5.92 3.79 -0.08
CA VAL A 128 4.56 3.95 0.43
C VAL A 128 3.89 5.12 -0.27
N MET A 129 2.63 4.94 -0.62
CA MET A 129 1.71 5.99 -1.00
C MET A 129 0.60 6.09 0.05
N MET A 130 0.31 7.30 0.52
CA MET A 130 -0.83 7.56 1.39
C MET A 130 -1.77 8.53 0.69
N LYS A 131 -3.07 8.24 0.69
CA LYS A 131 -4.09 9.16 0.19
C LYS A 131 -5.01 9.54 1.33
N PHE A 132 -5.19 10.83 1.53
CA PHE A 132 -6.15 11.39 2.46
C PHE A 132 -7.30 11.95 1.65
N SER A 133 -8.50 11.46 1.90
CA SER A 133 -9.75 11.98 1.37
C SER A 133 -10.50 12.63 2.53
N LEU A 134 -10.42 13.95 2.61
CA LEU A 134 -10.74 14.73 3.81
C LEU A 134 -12.02 15.54 3.61
N THR A 135 -12.99 15.32 4.49
CA THR A 135 -14.22 16.12 4.54
C THR A 135 -14.06 17.25 5.56
N HIS A 136 -14.50 18.44 5.21
CA HIS A 136 -14.40 19.63 6.04
C HIS A 136 -15.62 20.55 5.83
N ASP A 137 -15.90 21.39 6.83
CA ASP A 137 -16.89 22.46 6.71
C ASP A 137 -16.39 23.49 5.66
N PRO A 138 -17.21 23.85 4.65
CA PRO A 138 -16.84 24.84 3.63
C PRO A 138 -16.43 26.22 4.16
N SER A 139 -16.79 26.56 5.41
CA SER A 139 -16.41 27.82 6.06
C SER A 139 -14.98 27.81 6.62
N ILE A 140 -14.34 26.65 6.70
CA ILE A 140 -12.96 26.51 7.18
C ILE A 140 -12.00 27.06 6.12
N ASP A 141 -11.01 27.84 6.57
CA ASP A 141 -9.86 28.20 5.75
C ASP A 141 -9.00 26.96 5.49
N MET A 142 -9.33 26.25 4.41
CA MET A 142 -8.57 25.09 3.98
C MET A 142 -7.27 25.46 3.27
N GLU A 143 -7.17 26.65 2.68
CA GLU A 143 -5.97 27.02 1.94
C GLU A 143 -4.80 27.27 2.92
N GLY A 144 -5.06 27.97 4.03
CA GLY A 144 -4.07 28.09 5.11
C GLY A 144 -3.69 26.74 5.74
N LYS A 145 -4.64 25.80 5.84
CA LYS A 145 -4.35 24.43 6.32
C LYS A 145 -3.51 23.62 5.34
N LYS A 146 -3.78 23.72 4.03
CA LYS A 146 -2.96 23.08 2.99
C LYS A 146 -1.53 23.61 3.06
N GLN A 147 -1.35 24.93 3.10
CA GLN A 147 -0.02 25.54 3.21
C GLN A 147 0.74 25.00 4.42
N ARG A 148 0.10 24.91 5.59
CA ARG A 148 0.74 24.36 6.80
C ARG A 148 1.14 22.89 6.66
N ILE A 149 0.34 22.10 5.94
CA ILE A 149 0.67 20.70 5.62
C ILE A 149 1.86 20.65 4.65
N GLU A 150 1.90 21.51 3.64
CA GLU A 150 3.01 21.59 2.69
C GLU A 150 4.32 21.99 3.36
N GLU A 151 4.29 22.95 4.30
CA GLU A 151 5.42 23.34 5.13
C GLU A 151 5.94 22.16 5.97
N PHE A 152 5.04 21.37 6.55
CA PHE A 152 5.39 20.17 7.31
C PHE A 152 6.02 19.08 6.42
N LEU A 153 5.56 18.93 5.18
CA LEU A 153 6.02 17.89 4.24
C LEU A 153 7.24 18.31 3.42
N TYR A 154 7.65 19.58 3.49
CA TYR A 154 8.72 20.12 2.67
C TYR A 154 10.04 19.35 2.89
N GLY A 155 10.52 18.72 1.82
CA GLY A 155 11.74 17.91 1.84
C GLY A 155 11.60 16.51 2.46
N GLU A 156 10.44 16.19 3.05
CA GLU A 156 10.20 14.90 3.73
C GLU A 156 9.48 13.87 2.85
N ALA A 157 8.54 14.31 2.02
CA ALA A 157 7.77 13.46 1.12
C ALA A 157 7.40 14.21 -0.17
N GLU A 158 7.19 13.45 -1.25
CA GLU A 158 6.52 13.99 -2.42
C GLU A 158 5.02 14.09 -2.11
N TYR A 159 4.40 15.22 -2.41
CA TYR A 159 2.98 15.43 -2.15
C TYR A 159 2.27 16.06 -3.34
N PHE A 160 0.96 15.79 -3.43
CA PHE A 160 0.11 16.33 -4.47
C PHE A 160 -1.32 16.49 -3.94
N TRP A 161 -1.89 17.69 -4.10
CA TRP A 161 -3.30 17.95 -3.85
C TRP A 161 -4.11 17.63 -5.11
N ASN A 162 -5.08 16.71 -5.02
CA ASN A 162 -5.98 16.48 -6.15
C ASN A 162 -7.03 17.57 -6.23
N ILE A 163 -7.40 17.94 -7.45
CA ILE A 163 -8.54 18.81 -7.71
C ILE A 163 -9.80 17.94 -7.55
N PRO A 164 -10.68 18.21 -6.58
CA PRO A 164 -11.91 17.45 -6.43
C PRO A 164 -12.79 17.64 -7.67
N PRO A 165 -13.61 16.63 -8.06
CA PRO A 165 -14.56 16.80 -9.15
C PRO A 165 -15.52 17.97 -8.86
N ALA A 166 -15.94 18.66 -9.93
CA ALA A 166 -16.82 19.81 -9.81
C ALA A 166 -18.10 19.47 -9.01
N GLY A 167 -18.41 20.27 -7.99
CA GLY A 167 -19.58 20.08 -7.11
C GLY A 167 -19.28 19.51 -5.72
N HIS A 168 -18.06 19.02 -5.47
CA HIS A 168 -17.65 18.57 -4.14
C HIS A 168 -17.06 19.72 -3.31
N VAL A 169 -17.93 20.61 -2.84
CA VAL A 169 -17.57 21.64 -1.85
C VAL A 169 -17.40 20.97 -0.48
N GLY A 170 -16.36 21.32 0.28
CA GLY A 170 -16.09 20.69 1.58
C GLY A 170 -15.29 19.38 1.50
N HIS A 171 -14.63 19.11 0.38
CA HIS A 171 -13.76 17.93 0.20
C HIS A 171 -12.36 18.34 -0.26
N SER A 172 -11.33 17.64 0.23
CA SER A 172 -9.94 17.85 -0.19
C SER A 172 -9.21 16.52 -0.23
N GLU A 173 -8.34 16.36 -1.22
CA GLU A 173 -7.57 15.13 -1.36
C GLU A 173 -6.07 15.42 -1.42
N LEU A 174 -5.32 14.72 -0.58
CA LEU A 174 -3.86 14.80 -0.52
C LEU A 174 -3.28 13.41 -0.78
N THR A 175 -2.36 13.32 -1.73
CA THR A 175 -1.55 12.12 -1.94
C THR A 175 -0.12 12.40 -1.48
N LEU A 176 0.43 11.53 -0.64
CA LEU A 176 1.83 11.52 -0.22
C LEU A 176 2.53 10.29 -0.80
N ARG A 177 3.79 10.44 -1.20
CA ARG A 177 4.68 9.36 -1.62
C ARG A 177 6.03 9.52 -0.94
N PHE A 178 6.53 8.43 -0.35
CA PHE A 178 7.80 8.45 0.35
C PHE A 178 8.41 7.04 0.41
N THR A 179 9.72 7.01 0.70
CA THR A 179 10.40 5.76 1.06
C THR A 179 10.21 5.54 2.56
N TYR A 180 9.70 4.38 2.91
CA TYR A 180 9.34 4.01 4.27
C TYR A 180 10.22 2.86 4.74
N ARG A 181 10.64 2.92 6.01
CA ARG A 181 11.32 1.85 6.73
C ARG A 181 10.43 1.41 7.91
N PRO A 182 10.12 0.12 8.09
CA PRO A 182 9.41 -0.37 9.28
C PRO A 182 10.07 0.10 10.57
N GLY A 183 9.26 0.49 11.56
CA GLY A 183 9.70 1.03 12.84
C GLY A 183 10.13 2.50 12.81
N SER A 184 10.07 3.19 11.67
CA SER A 184 10.42 4.61 11.57
C SER A 184 9.36 5.57 12.11
N ASN A 185 8.16 5.08 12.45
CA ASN A 185 7.01 5.86 12.92
C ASN A 185 6.49 6.95 11.95
N ARG A 186 7.04 7.02 10.72
CA ARG A 186 6.67 8.04 9.72
C ARG A 186 5.19 8.02 9.33
N LEU A 187 4.57 6.83 9.26
CA LEU A 187 3.13 6.70 8.97
C LEU A 187 2.29 7.44 10.00
N ALA A 188 2.56 7.17 11.28
CA ALA A 188 1.84 7.78 12.40
C ALA A 188 2.05 9.29 12.44
N GLU A 189 3.28 9.76 12.19
CA GLU A 189 3.58 11.19 12.13
C GLU A 189 2.81 11.89 11.01
N TYR A 190 2.79 11.32 9.79
CA TYR A 190 2.07 11.91 8.68
C TYR A 190 0.55 11.91 8.89
N VAL A 191 -0.03 10.80 9.35
CA VAL A 191 -1.47 10.78 9.67
C VAL A 191 -1.80 11.77 10.78
N ARG A 192 -1.05 11.78 11.87
CA ARG A 192 -1.28 12.71 12.98
C ARG A 192 -1.19 14.15 12.54
N SER A 193 -0.14 14.53 11.80
CA SER A 193 0.07 15.91 11.37
C SER A 193 -1.02 16.36 10.39
N VAL A 194 -1.31 15.55 9.36
CA VAL A 194 -2.34 15.89 8.36
C VAL A 194 -3.72 15.97 9.03
N LEU A 195 -4.14 14.92 9.74
CA LEU A 195 -5.44 14.93 10.43
C LEU A 195 -5.50 16.00 11.51
N GLY A 196 -4.42 16.23 12.27
CA GLY A 196 -4.37 17.25 13.31
C GLY A 196 -4.49 18.68 12.78
N ILE A 197 -3.85 18.98 11.65
CA ILE A 197 -3.99 20.29 10.99
C ILE A 197 -5.40 20.47 10.42
N VAL A 198 -5.94 19.43 9.79
CA VAL A 198 -7.26 19.48 9.14
C VAL A 198 -8.39 19.58 10.16
N THR A 199 -8.34 18.78 11.22
CA THR A 199 -9.39 18.74 12.25
C THR A 199 -9.20 19.77 13.35
N GLY A 200 -8.00 20.35 13.49
CA GLY A 200 -7.63 21.17 14.65
C GLY A 200 -7.42 20.38 15.94
N LYS A 201 -7.64 19.05 15.92
CA LYS A 201 -7.44 18.15 17.06
C LYS A 201 -6.01 17.60 17.01
N MET A 202 -5.03 18.34 17.54
CA MET A 202 -3.70 17.74 17.75
C MET A 202 -3.76 16.76 18.92
N MET A 203 -3.51 15.48 18.64
CA MET A 203 -3.30 14.48 19.68
C MET A 203 -1.84 14.51 20.15
N ALA A 204 -1.63 14.54 21.48
CA ALA A 204 -0.31 14.43 22.08
C ALA A 204 0.34 13.09 21.71
N ALA A 205 1.68 13.08 21.63
CA ALA A 205 2.51 11.94 21.26
C ALA A 205 2.39 10.78 22.28
#